data_AF-A0A258M6K7-F1
#
_entry.id   AF-A0A258M6K7-F1
#
_cell.length_a   1.000
_cell.length_b   1.000
_cell.length_c   1.000
_cell.angle_alpha   90.00
_cell.angle_beta   90.00
_cell.angle_gamma   90.00
#
_symmetry.space_group_name_H-M   'P 1'
#
loop_
_entity.id
_entity.type
_entity.pdbx_description
1 polymer ?
#
loop_
_entity_poly.entity_id
_entity_poly.type
_entity_poly.pdbx_seq_one_letter_code
_entity_poly.pdbx_strand_id
1 'polypeptide(L)'
;MKKVLALLTVIFSFSCLMAQPYTTANAHSHNDYEQNKPFTLAFNELFGSIEADIFLSNGAILVGHNLKDLNPNRSLENLYLAPMAAYNP
;
A
#
# COMPACT_ATOMS: atom_id res chain seq x y z
N MET A 1 43.80 19.96 16.01
CA MET A 1 42.63 19.54 16.82
C MET A 1 41.31 20.13 16.31
N LYS A 2 41.13 21.46 16.27
CA LYS A 2 39.84 22.07 15.83
C LYS A 2 39.38 21.67 14.41
N LYS A 3 40.30 21.56 13.45
CA LYS A 3 39.99 21.11 12.06
C LYS A 3 39.59 19.63 11.98
N VAL A 4 40.19 18.79 12.81
CA VAL A 4 39.86 17.35 12.90
C VAL A 4 38.49 17.18 13.54
N LEU A 5 38.19 17.97 14.59
CA LEU A 5 36.88 17.96 15.23
C LEU A 5 35.78 18.44 14.26
N ALA A 6 36.03 19.52 13.51
CA ALA A 6 35.10 20.00 12.49
C ALA A 6 34.85 18.96 11.39
N LEU A 7 35.89 18.26 10.93
CA LEU A 7 35.77 17.20 9.93
C LEU A 7 34.95 16.00 10.45
N LEU A 8 35.18 15.59 11.71
CA LEU A 8 34.40 14.54 12.36
C LEU A 8 32.93 14.93 12.51
N THR A 9 32.64 16.19 12.86
CA THR A 9 31.25 16.70 12.92
C THR A 9 30.57 16.63 11.56
N VAL A 10 31.24 17.06 10.48
CA VAL A 10 30.68 17.01 9.11
C VAL A 10 30.39 15.57 8.66
N ILE A 11 31.30 14.63 8.93
CA ILE A 11 31.11 13.21 8.59
C ILE A 11 29.94 12.61 9.37
N PHE A 12 29.82 12.91 10.67
CA PHE A 12 28.75 12.39 11.52
C PHE A 12 27.36 12.96 11.15
N SER A 13 27.29 14.22 10.71
CA SER A 13 26.06 14.81 10.17
C SER A 13 25.63 14.18 8.85
N PHE A 14 26.56 13.70 8.02
CA PHE A 14 26.26 13.03 6.75
C PHE A 14 25.65 11.63 6.94
N SER A 15 26.04 10.89 7.98
CA SER A 15 25.47 9.58 8.30
C SER A 15 24.01 9.62 8.79
N CYS A 16 23.52 10.76 9.28
CA CYS A 16 22.11 10.93 9.67
C CYS A 16 21.19 11.38 8.52
N LEU A 17 21.73 11.62 7.32
CA LEU A 17 20.96 12.13 6.17
C LEU A 17 20.45 11.03 5.22
N MET A 18 20.79 9.77 5.46
CA MET A 18 20.22 8.66 4.69
C MET A 18 18.89 8.27 5.33
N ALA A 19 17.78 8.55 4.64
CA ALA A 19 16.48 8.01 5.02
C ALA A 19 16.55 6.46 5.04
N GLN A 20 15.62 5.83 5.76
CA GLN A 20 15.46 4.37 5.70
C GLN A 20 15.37 3.94 4.22
N PRO A 21 16.02 2.83 3.80
CA PRO A 21 15.90 2.35 2.44
C PRO A 21 14.41 2.15 2.11
N TYR A 22 13.93 2.85 1.09
CA TYR A 22 12.52 2.85 0.70
C TYR A 22 12.37 2.27 -0.70
N THR A 23 11.47 1.32 -0.84
CA THR A 23 11.08 0.69 -2.11
C THR A 23 9.57 0.66 -2.21
N THR A 24 9.01 0.28 -3.37
CA THR A 24 7.55 0.07 -3.50
C THR A 24 7.02 -1.01 -2.57
N ALA A 25 7.86 -1.93 -2.10
CA ALA A 25 7.49 -2.88 -1.04
C ALA A 25 7.16 -2.19 0.31
N ASN A 26 7.51 -0.92 0.50
CA ASN A 26 7.10 -0.11 1.65
C ASN A 26 5.84 0.71 1.38
N ALA A 27 5.35 0.73 0.14
CA ALA A 27 4.12 1.42 -0.23
C ALA A 27 2.88 0.60 0.18
N HIS A 28 1.83 1.33 0.50
CA HIS A 28 0.52 0.80 0.87
C HIS A 28 -0.55 1.47 0.01
N SER A 29 -1.34 0.68 -0.70
CA SER A 29 -2.48 1.20 -1.46
C SER A 29 -3.66 1.39 -0.51
N HIS A 30 -3.75 2.60 0.04
CA HIS A 30 -4.80 2.98 0.98
C HIS A 30 -6.14 3.15 0.25
N ASN A 31 -7.21 2.60 0.83
CA ASN A 31 -8.54 2.52 0.21
C ASN A 31 -8.49 2.01 -1.23
N ASP A 32 -7.75 0.95 -1.50
CA ASP A 32 -7.48 0.48 -2.88
C ASP A 32 -8.75 0.21 -3.69
N TYR A 33 -9.84 -0.16 -3.01
CA TYR A 33 -11.14 -0.35 -3.64
C TYR A 33 -11.62 0.90 -4.38
N GLU A 34 -11.25 2.12 -3.95
CA GLU A 34 -11.58 3.40 -4.60
C GLU A 34 -10.71 3.71 -5.84
N GLN A 35 -9.70 2.91 -6.13
CA GLN A 35 -8.85 3.09 -7.31
C GLN A 35 -9.58 2.69 -8.60
N ASN A 36 -9.12 3.22 -9.74
CA ASN A 36 -9.72 2.92 -11.06
C ASN A 36 -9.68 1.43 -11.43
N LYS A 37 -8.65 0.71 -10.97
CA LYS A 37 -8.51 -0.74 -11.12
C LYS A 37 -8.00 -1.31 -9.79
N PRO A 38 -8.92 -1.63 -8.86
CA PRO A 38 -8.57 -2.25 -7.59
C PRO A 38 -7.73 -3.52 -7.82
N PHE A 39 -6.88 -3.83 -6.86
CA PHE A 39 -5.84 -4.86 -6.89
C PHE A 39 -4.73 -4.60 -7.91
N THR A 40 -5.08 -4.47 -9.20
CA THR A 40 -4.12 -4.56 -10.32
C THR A 40 -3.11 -3.42 -10.34
N LEU A 41 -3.50 -2.17 -10.07
CA LEU A 41 -2.57 -1.05 -10.12
C LEU A 41 -1.48 -1.18 -9.05
N ALA A 42 -1.88 -1.36 -7.80
CA ALA A 42 -0.93 -1.51 -6.70
C ALA A 42 -0.07 -2.77 -6.84
N PHE A 43 -0.67 -3.89 -7.27
CA PHE A 43 0.04 -5.14 -7.49
C PHE A 43 1.11 -5.02 -8.58
N ASN A 44 0.78 -4.42 -9.72
CA ASN A 44 1.72 -4.25 -10.84
C ASN A 44 2.87 -3.29 -10.50
N GLU A 45 2.65 -2.33 -9.61
CA GLU A 45 3.69 -1.42 -9.09
C GLU A 45 4.49 -2.04 -7.93
N LEU A 46 4.26 -3.33 -7.62
CA LEU A 46 4.95 -4.08 -6.57
C LEU A 46 4.77 -3.45 -5.17
N PHE A 47 3.58 -2.89 -4.91
CA PHE A 47 3.26 -2.37 -3.58
C PHE A 47 3.30 -3.50 -2.56
N GLY A 48 3.86 -3.23 -1.39
CA GLY A 48 3.98 -4.23 -0.33
C GLY A 48 2.66 -4.61 0.33
N SER A 49 1.64 -3.77 0.19
CA SER A 49 0.32 -4.01 0.79
C SER A 49 -0.80 -3.26 0.07
N ILE A 50 -2.00 -3.83 0.16
CA ILE A 50 -3.23 -3.32 -0.45
C ILE A 50 -4.32 -3.38 0.62
N GLU A 51 -5.08 -2.30 0.80
CA GLU A 51 -6.15 -2.22 1.79
C GLU A 51 -7.50 -2.72 1.25
N ALA A 52 -8.26 -3.40 2.10
CA ALA A 52 -9.66 -3.71 1.89
C ALA A 52 -10.43 -3.68 3.23
N ASP A 53 -11.25 -2.65 3.43
CA ASP A 53 -12.18 -2.55 4.55
C ASP A 53 -13.42 -3.43 4.29
N ILE A 54 -13.63 -4.49 5.08
CA ILE A 54 -14.63 -5.52 4.77
C ILE A 54 -15.85 -5.52 5.70
N PHE A 55 -17.01 -5.80 5.11
CA PHE A 55 -18.29 -5.93 5.80
C PHE A 55 -19.05 -7.17 5.30
N LEU A 56 -19.59 -7.99 6.20
CA LEU A 56 -20.48 -9.08 5.84
C LEU A 56 -21.91 -8.55 5.66
N SER A 57 -22.48 -8.71 4.46
CA SER A 57 -23.84 -8.26 4.15
C SER A 57 -24.50 -9.21 3.15
N ASN A 58 -25.72 -9.67 3.47
CA ASN A 58 -26.52 -10.56 2.62
C ASN A 58 -25.76 -11.80 2.09
N GLY A 59 -24.88 -12.38 2.92
CA GLY A 59 -24.09 -13.56 2.56
C GLY A 59 -22.85 -13.29 1.69
N ALA A 60 -22.55 -12.03 1.38
CA ALA A 60 -21.34 -11.62 0.66
C ALA A 60 -20.42 -10.76 1.55
N ILE A 61 -19.12 -10.83 1.31
CA ILE A 61 -18.13 -9.93 1.91
C ILE A 61 -17.98 -8.73 0.97
N LEU A 62 -18.54 -7.60 1.35
CA LEU A 62 -18.47 -6.33 0.61
C LEU A 62 -17.29 -5.49 1.12
N VAL A 63 -16.78 -4.62 0.25
CA VAL A 63 -15.65 -3.73 0.56
C VAL A 63 -16.10 -2.27 0.52
N GLY A 64 -15.66 -1.46 1.48
CA GLY A 64 -15.92 -0.03 1.54
C GLY A 64 -15.56 0.55 2.90
N HIS A 65 -15.37 1.86 3.01
CA HIS A 65 -14.88 2.47 4.25
C HIS A 65 -15.89 2.40 5.41
N ASN A 66 -17.19 2.37 5.10
CA ASN A 66 -18.26 2.29 6.08
C ASN A 66 -19.54 1.70 5.44
N LEU A 67 -20.54 1.40 6.28
CA LEU A 67 -21.77 0.72 5.86
C LEU A 67 -22.58 1.46 4.76
N LYS A 68 -22.57 2.81 4.74
CA LYS A 68 -23.34 3.61 3.77
C LYS A 68 -22.68 3.64 2.38
N ASP A 69 -21.38 3.35 2.31
CA ASP A 69 -20.59 3.35 1.08
C ASP A 69 -20.57 1.96 0.41
N LEU A 70 -21.18 0.96 1.04
CA LEU A 70 -21.23 -0.41 0.51
C LEU A 70 -22.03 -0.48 -0.78
N ASN A 71 -21.40 -1.04 -1.80
CA ASN A 71 -22.02 -1.37 -3.07
C ASN A 71 -22.11 -2.90 -3.22
N PRO A 72 -23.29 -3.49 -3.47
CA PRO A 72 -23.43 -4.94 -3.64
C PRO A 72 -22.54 -5.52 -4.76
N ASN A 73 -22.14 -4.71 -5.74
CA ASN A 73 -21.25 -5.14 -6.83
C ASN A 73 -19.75 -5.12 -6.44
N ARG A 74 -19.39 -4.51 -5.31
CA ARG A 74 -18.01 -4.38 -4.82
C ARG A 74 -17.75 -5.38 -3.70
N SER A 75 -17.68 -6.66 -4.05
CA SER A 75 -17.28 -7.72 -3.12
C SER A 75 -15.77 -7.90 -3.07
N LEU A 76 -15.26 -8.42 -1.95
CA LEU A 76 -13.86 -8.81 -1.80
C LEU A 76 -13.45 -9.82 -2.88
N GLU A 77 -14.34 -10.74 -3.20
CA GLU A 77 -14.14 -11.73 -4.25
C GLU A 77 -13.97 -11.08 -5.63
N ASN A 78 -14.89 -10.19 -6.01
CA ASN A 78 -14.88 -9.58 -7.34
C ASN A 78 -13.74 -8.57 -7.53
N LEU A 79 -13.40 -7.81 -6.48
CA LEU A 79 -12.40 -6.75 -6.58
C LEU A 79 -10.96 -7.26 -6.37
N TYR A 80 -10.77 -8.36 -5.64
CA TYR A 80 -9.43 -8.81 -5.25
C TYR A 80 -9.18 -10.28 -5.55
N LEU A 81 -9.99 -11.21 -5.02
CA LEU A 81 -9.66 -12.64 -5.06
C LEU A 81 -9.75 -13.24 -6.46
N ALA A 82 -10.83 -12.95 -7.20
CA ALA A 82 -11.00 -13.43 -8.57
C ALA A 82 -9.97 -12.80 -9.53
N PRO A 83 -9.72 -11.47 -9.51
CA PRO A 83 -8.63 -10.87 -10.26
C PRO A 83 -7.26 -11.47 -9.94
N MET A 84 -6.96 -11.75 -8.67
CA MET A 84 -5.71 -12.39 -8.24
C MET A 84 -5.60 -13.82 -8.76
N ALA A 85 -6.67 -14.62 -8.68
CA ALA A 85 -6.68 -15.99 -9.17
C ALA A 85 -6.59 -16.08 -10.70
N ALA A 86 -7.13 -15.09 -11.41
CA ALA A 86 -7.09 -14.99 -12.87
C ALA A 86 -5.88 -14.21 -13.39
N TYR A 87 -5.02 -13.68 -12.50
CA TYR A 87 -3.92 -12.82 -12.90
C TYR A 87 -2.92 -13.59 -13.76
N ASN A 88 -2.72 -13.10 -14.99
CA ASN A 88 -1.74 -13.63 -15.92
C ASN A 88 -0.82 -12.47 -16.35
N PRO A 89 0.43 -12.42 -15.86
CA PRO A 89 1.35 -11.30 -16.10
C PRO A 89 1.76 -11.13 -17.57
#